data_AF-A0A0N1JGS8-F1
#
_entry.id   AF-A0A0N1JGS8-F1
#
_cell.length_a   1.000
_cell.length_b   1.000
_cell.length_c   1.000
_cell.angle_alpha   90.00
_cell.angle_beta   90.00
_cell.angle_gamma   90.00
#
_symmetry.space_group_name_H-M   'P 1'
#
loop_
_entity.id
_entity.type
_entity.pdbx_description
1 polymer ?
#
loop_
_entity_poly.entity_id
_entity_poly.type
_entity_poly.pdbx_seq_one_letter_code
_entity_poly.pdbx_strand_id
1 'polypeptide(L)'
;MATYKHLSITREVLDNSRRTKSPPHFVTREDRLGHGQKLNGYFATAQGLAKKQIGSSEKSPYVLKLEYEGALTFANLNTHGLEFISQEGKQLCVVFASEEGLAKFTAHMQKLGVMDANLTHRQILEAIAGVDAWSAEDRKSWALKNIGLPDSPTFKLDVELWPVQVAHHPSRVQLSTSFETWLAAEHIKRLDRINLDSLLMYRVEVTPEQAQLLLNQRDVRLVDLIPATGISIQQLNRDINELPLNIPPPLMTQLAFAF
;
A
#
# COMPACT_ATOMS: atom_id res chain seq x y z
N MET A 1 -35.46 -3.35 -16.02
CA MET A 1 -35.32 -3.54 -14.56
C MET A 1 -33.97 -4.20 -14.31
N ALA A 2 -33.10 -3.61 -13.50
CA ALA A 2 -31.74 -4.10 -13.27
C ALA A 2 -31.76 -5.27 -12.27
N THR A 3 -31.38 -6.46 -12.73
CA THR A 3 -31.30 -7.68 -11.94
C THR A 3 -30.00 -7.63 -11.13
N TYR A 4 -30.08 -7.27 -9.84
CA TYR A 4 -28.91 -7.29 -8.97
C TYR A 4 -28.62 -8.74 -8.55
N LYS A 5 -27.47 -9.26 -8.99
CA LYS A 5 -26.99 -10.60 -8.65
C LYS A 5 -26.54 -10.60 -7.19
N HIS A 6 -27.35 -11.16 -6.31
CA HIS A 6 -26.97 -11.33 -4.90
C HIS A 6 -25.76 -12.26 -4.79
N LEU A 7 -24.80 -11.89 -3.93
CA LEU A 7 -23.67 -12.74 -3.58
C LEU A 7 -24.18 -13.90 -2.72
N SER A 8 -24.14 -15.11 -3.26
CA SER A 8 -24.41 -16.34 -2.50
C SER A 8 -23.20 -16.64 -1.61
N ILE A 9 -23.31 -16.36 -0.31
CA ILE A 9 -22.27 -16.69 0.66
C ILE A 9 -22.52 -18.13 1.13
N THR A 10 -21.71 -19.06 0.63
CA THR A 10 -21.72 -20.46 1.06
C THR A 10 -21.11 -20.55 2.46
N ARG A 11 -21.72 -21.34 3.36
CA ARG A 11 -21.16 -21.62 4.68
C ARG A 11 -19.79 -22.27 4.52
N GLU A 12 -18.75 -21.60 5.01
CA GLU A 12 -17.40 -22.15 5.05
C GLU A 12 -17.37 -23.36 5.98
N VAL A 13 -16.81 -24.47 5.49
CA VAL A 13 -16.62 -25.68 6.30
C VAL A 13 -15.49 -25.39 7.27
N LEU A 14 -15.76 -25.50 8.57
CA LEU A 14 -14.75 -25.35 9.62
C LEU A 14 -13.67 -26.44 9.45
N ASP A 15 -12.54 -26.08 8.87
CA ASP A 15 -11.33 -26.91 8.87
C ASP A 15 -10.55 -26.67 10.17
N ASN A 16 -10.66 -27.63 11.09
CA ASN A 16 -9.92 -27.66 12.35
C ASN A 16 -8.62 -28.48 12.24
N SER A 17 -8.06 -28.64 11.03
CA SER A 17 -6.77 -29.29 10.86
C SER A 17 -5.72 -28.60 11.73
N ARG A 18 -5.09 -29.39 12.60
CA ARG A 18 -4.02 -28.90 13.48
C ARG A 18 -2.88 -28.47 12.58
N ARG A 19 -2.58 -27.17 12.52
CA ARG A 19 -1.49 -26.61 11.70
C ARG A 19 -0.21 -27.41 11.95
N THR A 20 0.20 -28.23 10.98
CA THR A 20 1.51 -28.89 11.00
C THR A 20 2.54 -27.77 10.93
N LYS A 21 3.17 -27.48 12.07
CA LYS A 21 4.24 -26.48 12.18
C LYS A 21 5.49 -27.01 11.51
N SER A 22 5.54 -26.98 10.19
CA SER A 22 6.82 -27.02 9.49
C SER A 22 7.61 -25.78 9.91
N PRO A 23 8.90 -25.92 10.28
CA PRO A 23 9.72 -24.77 10.61
C PRO A 23 9.80 -23.81 9.41
N PRO A 24 9.92 -22.49 9.66
CA PRO A 24 10.06 -21.53 8.58
C PRO A 24 11.30 -21.86 7.74
N HIS A 25 11.11 -21.93 6.42
CA HIS A 25 12.19 -22.17 5.48
C HIS A 25 12.93 -20.85 5.19
N PHE A 26 14.23 -20.80 5.51
CA PHE A 26 15.09 -19.67 5.16
C PHE A 26 15.90 -20.02 3.93
N VAL A 27 15.94 -19.10 2.96
CA VAL A 27 16.65 -19.29 1.70
C VAL A 27 18.15 -19.09 1.92
N THR A 28 18.95 -20.01 1.38
CA THR A 28 20.40 -19.84 1.22
C THR A 28 20.73 -19.75 -0.27
N ARG A 29 21.62 -18.83 -0.64
CA ARG A 29 22.04 -18.65 -2.04
C ARG A 29 23.39 -19.32 -2.27
N GLU A 30 23.49 -20.15 -3.32
CA GLU A 30 24.74 -20.80 -3.70
C GLU A 30 25.77 -19.78 -4.20
N ASP A 31 25.37 -18.89 -5.12
CA ASP A 31 26.15 -17.75 -5.58
C ASP A 31 25.77 -16.47 -4.83
N ARG A 32 26.37 -16.27 -3.65
CA ARG A 32 26.15 -15.08 -2.82
C ARG A 32 26.70 -13.80 -3.45
N LEU A 33 27.82 -13.90 -4.17
CA LEU A 33 28.48 -12.75 -4.78
C LEU A 33 27.64 -12.21 -5.92
N GLY A 34 27.22 -13.07 -6.85
CA GLY A 34 26.34 -12.69 -7.95
C GLY A 34 24.98 -12.20 -7.45
N HIS A 35 24.41 -12.85 -6.42
CA HIS A 35 23.17 -12.38 -5.77
C HIS A 35 23.31 -10.96 -5.21
N GLY A 36 24.37 -10.70 -4.45
CA GLY A 36 24.65 -9.37 -3.88
C GLY A 36 24.84 -8.30 -4.95
N GLN A 37 25.55 -8.61 -6.04
CA GLN A 37 25.74 -7.69 -7.18
C GLN A 37 24.42 -7.39 -7.89
N LYS A 38 23.60 -8.42 -8.17
CA LYS A 38 22.29 -8.28 -8.79
C LYS A 38 21.37 -7.39 -7.96
N LEU A 39 21.25 -7.68 -6.67
CA LEU A 39 20.42 -6.90 -5.75
C LEU A 39 20.93 -5.46 -5.59
N ASN A 40 22.25 -5.23 -5.60
CA ASN A 40 22.80 -3.87 -5.62
C ASN A 40 22.36 -3.08 -6.86
N GLY A 41 22.29 -3.72 -8.03
CA GLY A 41 21.78 -3.09 -9.26
C GLY A 41 20.31 -2.69 -9.16
N TYR A 42 19.47 -3.57 -8.62
CA TYR A 42 18.05 -3.27 -8.35
C TYR A 42 17.91 -2.15 -7.34
N PHE A 43 18.65 -2.21 -6.24
CA PHE A 43 18.62 -1.21 -5.20
C PHE A 43 19.09 0.16 -5.69
N ALA A 44 20.16 0.25 -6.50
CA ALA A 44 20.63 1.52 -7.06
C ALA A 44 19.55 2.19 -7.94
N THR A 45 18.82 1.38 -8.72
CA THR A 45 17.70 1.86 -9.53
C THR A 45 16.56 2.34 -8.64
N ALA A 46 16.14 1.53 -7.68
CA ALA A 46 15.09 1.85 -6.72
C ALA A 46 15.40 3.12 -5.92
N GLN A 47 16.63 3.26 -5.43
CA GLN A 47 17.11 4.44 -4.72
C GLN A 47 17.04 5.68 -5.61
N GLY A 48 17.51 5.58 -6.86
CA GLY A 48 17.47 6.68 -7.82
C GLY A 48 16.03 7.13 -8.13
N LEU A 49 15.08 6.21 -8.20
CA LEU A 49 13.66 6.52 -8.37
C LEU A 49 13.07 7.15 -7.11
N ALA A 50 13.28 6.55 -5.94
CA ALA A 50 12.76 7.05 -4.67
C ALA A 50 13.26 8.47 -4.34
N LYS A 51 14.50 8.80 -4.71
CA LYS A 51 15.07 10.15 -4.54
C LYS A 51 14.43 11.23 -5.42
N LYS A 52 13.79 10.84 -6.52
CA LYS A 52 13.04 11.78 -7.39
C LYS A 52 11.62 12.01 -6.91
N GLN A 53 11.15 11.23 -5.93
CA GLN A 53 9.80 11.36 -5.39
C GLN A 53 9.73 12.51 -4.37
N ILE A 54 8.56 13.14 -4.30
CA ILE A 54 8.32 14.32 -3.47
C ILE A 54 8.11 13.86 -2.02
N GLY A 55 8.76 14.51 -1.06
CA GLY A 55 8.45 14.34 0.37
C GLY A 55 7.87 15.63 0.92
N SER A 56 6.98 15.55 1.91
CA SER A 56 6.40 16.76 2.54
C SER A 56 7.41 17.47 3.43
N SER A 57 8.48 16.77 3.79
CA SER A 57 9.66 17.34 4.43
C SER A 57 10.93 16.65 3.93
N GLU A 58 12.09 17.24 4.21
CA GLU A 58 13.40 16.61 3.99
C GLU A 58 13.54 15.27 4.76
N LYS A 59 12.77 15.11 5.85
CA LYS A 59 12.77 13.91 6.68
C LYS A 59 11.76 12.86 6.24
N SER A 60 10.96 13.12 5.22
CA SER A 60 10.07 12.09 4.67
C SER A 60 10.89 10.88 4.25
N PRO A 61 10.55 9.66 4.72
CA PRO A 61 11.33 8.48 4.43
C PRO A 61 11.26 8.12 2.94
N TYR A 62 12.30 7.46 2.44
CA TYR A 62 12.21 6.77 1.16
C TYR A 62 11.42 5.48 1.35
N VAL A 63 10.54 5.18 0.40
CA VAL A 63 9.68 4.01 0.46
C VAL A 63 10.10 3.01 -0.60
N LEU A 64 10.46 1.81 -0.15
CA LEU A 64 10.89 0.72 -1.00
C LEU A 64 9.97 -0.48 -0.81
N LYS A 65 9.83 -1.30 -1.84
CA LYS A 65 9.24 -2.62 -1.77
C LYS A 65 10.33 -3.68 -1.97
N LEU A 66 10.32 -4.68 -1.10
CA LEU A 66 11.22 -5.81 -1.14
C LEU A 66 10.42 -7.05 -1.50
N GLU A 67 10.79 -7.69 -2.59
CA GLU A 67 10.36 -9.05 -2.88
C GLU A 67 11.28 -10.00 -2.12
N TYR A 68 10.74 -11.03 -1.47
CA TYR A 68 11.52 -12.00 -0.73
C TYR A 68 11.01 -13.44 -0.90
N GLU A 69 11.93 -14.38 -0.75
CA GLU A 69 11.67 -15.82 -0.82
C GLU A 69 11.80 -16.47 0.56
N GLY A 70 10.97 -17.48 0.80
CA GLY A 70 10.93 -18.17 2.10
C GLY A 70 10.48 -17.25 3.24
N ALA A 71 11.09 -17.44 4.41
CA ALA A 71 10.80 -16.70 5.61
C ALA A 71 11.73 -15.48 5.76
N LEU A 72 11.15 -14.34 6.14
CA LEU A 72 11.87 -13.11 6.46
C LEU A 72 11.52 -12.66 7.87
N THR A 73 12.52 -12.31 8.67
CA THR A 73 12.30 -11.76 10.03
C THR A 73 12.27 -10.23 9.97
N PHE A 74 11.07 -9.66 9.80
CA PHE A 74 10.88 -8.21 9.58
C PHE A 74 11.49 -7.32 10.67
N ALA A 75 11.43 -7.73 11.93
CA ALA A 75 11.96 -6.94 13.06
C ALA A 75 13.47 -6.64 12.95
N ASN A 76 14.21 -7.47 12.21
CA ASN A 76 15.66 -7.36 12.08
C ASN A 76 16.08 -6.59 10.81
N LEU A 77 15.14 -6.13 9.98
CA LEU A 77 15.44 -5.28 8.81
C LEU A 77 16.16 -3.98 9.23
N ASN A 78 15.89 -3.48 10.43
CA ASN A 78 16.53 -2.30 11.00
C ASN A 78 18.06 -2.44 11.11
N THR A 79 18.55 -3.67 11.28
CA THR A 79 19.98 -3.97 11.34
C THR A 79 20.67 -3.70 10.00
N HIS A 80 19.91 -3.69 8.89
CA HIS A 80 20.36 -3.31 7.56
C HIS A 80 19.93 -1.89 7.14
N GLY A 81 19.35 -1.11 8.06
CA GLY A 81 18.94 0.28 7.80
C GLY A 81 17.54 0.43 7.21
N LEU A 82 16.72 -0.63 7.24
CA LEU A 82 15.37 -0.64 6.69
C LEU A 82 14.34 -0.82 7.82
N GLU A 83 13.29 -0.02 7.85
CA GLU A 83 12.20 -0.13 8.81
C GLU A 83 11.00 -0.81 8.14
N PHE A 84 10.51 -1.90 8.70
CA PHE A 84 9.31 -2.58 8.18
C PHE A 84 8.05 -1.77 8.45
N ILE A 85 7.21 -1.61 7.43
CA ILE A 85 5.95 -0.84 7.51
C ILE A 85 4.74 -1.76 7.30
N SER A 86 4.74 -2.52 6.22
CA SER A 86 3.61 -3.37 5.87
C SER A 86 4.03 -4.55 5.00
N GLN A 87 3.17 -5.54 4.91
CA GLN A 87 3.33 -6.69 4.03
C GLN A 87 2.16 -6.69 3.04
N GLU A 88 2.48 -6.78 1.75
CA GLU A 88 1.50 -6.86 0.67
C GLU A 88 1.55 -8.29 0.09
N GLY A 89 0.48 -9.05 0.27
CA GLY A 89 0.48 -10.48 -0.10
C GLY A 89 1.46 -11.32 0.74
N LYS A 90 2.06 -12.35 0.13
CA LYS A 90 2.89 -13.34 0.85
C LYS A 90 4.40 -13.09 0.78
N GLN A 91 4.88 -12.36 -0.23
CA GLN A 91 6.30 -12.29 -0.61
C GLN A 91 6.76 -10.86 -0.91
N LEU A 92 5.95 -9.85 -0.58
CA LEU A 92 6.32 -8.45 -0.76
C LEU A 92 6.14 -7.72 0.57
N CYS A 93 7.17 -7.00 1.00
CA CYS A 93 7.07 -6.09 2.14
C CYS A 93 7.49 -4.68 1.74
N VAL A 94 6.84 -3.70 2.36
CA VAL A 94 7.14 -2.30 2.20
C VAL A 94 7.97 -1.83 3.39
N VAL A 95 9.03 -1.11 3.09
CA VAL A 95 9.99 -0.62 4.07
C VAL A 95 10.27 0.87 3.90
N PHE A 96 10.58 1.52 5.01
CA PHE A 96 11.15 2.85 5.03
C PHE A 96 12.66 2.82 5.16
N ALA A 97 13.30 3.81 4.54
CA ALA A 97 14.72 4.07 4.73
C ALA A 97 14.96 5.57 4.85
N SER A 98 15.82 5.95 5.80
CA SER A 98 16.46 7.27 5.80
C SER A 98 17.62 7.27 4.79
N GLU A 99 18.21 8.44 4.53
CA GLU A 99 19.43 8.53 3.72
C GLU A 99 20.56 7.65 4.30
N GLU A 100 20.74 7.68 5.62
CA GLU A 100 21.69 6.81 6.33
C GLU A 100 21.31 5.32 6.20
N GLY A 101 20.01 5.01 6.27
CA GLY A 101 19.49 3.67 6.08
C GLY A 101 19.80 3.11 4.69
N LEU A 102 19.62 3.92 3.64
CA LEU A 102 19.96 3.54 2.27
C LEU A 102 21.48 3.28 2.10
N ALA A 103 22.32 4.14 2.67
CA ALA A 103 23.78 3.97 2.64
C ALA A 103 24.21 2.69 3.37
N LYS A 104 23.63 2.43 4.55
CA LYS A 104 23.88 1.23 5.34
C LYS A 104 23.45 -0.03 4.59
N PHE A 105 22.27 -0.01 3.97
CA PHE A 105 21.77 -1.12 3.17
C PHE A 105 22.73 -1.44 2.01
N THR A 106 23.16 -0.42 1.27
CA THR A 106 24.16 -0.56 0.19
C THR A 106 25.46 -1.21 0.69
N ALA A 107 26.01 -0.69 1.80
CA ALA A 107 27.25 -1.21 2.37
C ALA A 107 27.10 -2.68 2.82
N HIS A 108 25.94 -3.05 3.36
CA HIS A 108 25.65 -4.42 3.79
C HIS A 108 25.49 -5.36 2.59
N MET A 109 24.84 -4.90 1.51
CA MET A 109 24.70 -5.63 0.26
C MET A 109 26.05 -5.90 -0.43
N GLN A 110 26.96 -4.93 -0.41
CA GLN A 110 28.34 -5.12 -0.91
C GLN A 110 29.13 -6.16 -0.10
N LYS A 111 28.92 -6.21 1.21
CA LYS A 111 29.56 -7.20 2.10
C LYS A 111 29.00 -8.61 1.94
N LEU A 112 27.79 -8.78 1.42
CA LEU A 112 27.15 -10.10 1.27
C LEU A 112 27.98 -11.08 0.42
N GLY A 113 28.68 -10.56 -0.59
CA GLY A 113 29.53 -11.34 -1.49
C GLY A 113 30.96 -11.58 -0.99
N VAL A 114 31.35 -11.03 0.16
CA VAL A 114 32.70 -11.15 0.71
C VAL A 114 32.76 -12.33 1.68
N MET A 115 33.59 -13.33 1.36
CA MET A 115 33.62 -14.64 2.06
C MET A 115 33.82 -14.54 3.57
N ASP A 116 34.62 -13.58 4.05
CA ASP A 116 34.95 -13.40 5.49
C ASP A 116 34.21 -12.25 6.17
N ALA A 117 33.25 -11.62 5.49
CA ALA A 117 32.49 -10.54 6.10
C ALA A 117 31.46 -11.10 7.10
N ASN A 118 31.66 -10.82 8.39
CA ASN A 118 30.66 -11.12 9.40
C ASN A 118 29.50 -10.12 9.29
N LEU A 119 28.34 -10.61 8.85
CA LEU A 119 27.15 -9.81 8.63
C LEU A 119 26.00 -10.36 9.48
N THR A 120 25.64 -9.61 10.53
CA THR A 120 24.52 -9.95 11.40
C THR A 120 23.23 -10.03 10.58
N HIS A 121 22.41 -11.04 10.86
CA HIS A 121 21.15 -11.31 10.16
C HIS A 121 21.26 -11.44 8.62
N ARG A 122 22.41 -11.87 8.11
CA ARG A 122 22.68 -12.13 6.69
C ARG A 122 21.56 -12.86 5.94
N GLN A 123 20.87 -13.80 6.57
CA GLN A 123 19.75 -14.53 5.98
C GLN A 123 18.64 -13.60 5.44
N ILE A 124 18.51 -12.38 5.97
CA ILE A 124 17.57 -11.37 5.47
C ILE A 124 17.98 -10.93 4.07
N LEU A 125 19.26 -10.64 3.85
CA LEU A 125 19.77 -10.23 2.54
C LEU A 125 19.75 -11.37 1.53
N GLU A 126 19.97 -12.61 1.97
CA GLU A 126 19.86 -13.80 1.12
C GLU A 126 18.41 -14.06 0.69
N ALA A 127 17.44 -13.79 1.57
CA ALA A 127 16.02 -13.97 1.31
C ALA A 127 15.44 -12.90 0.37
N ILE A 128 15.97 -11.68 0.34
CA ILE A 128 15.53 -10.66 -0.62
C ILE A 128 15.83 -11.15 -2.04
N ALA A 129 14.83 -11.09 -2.91
CA ALA A 129 14.88 -11.49 -4.31
C ALA A 129 14.82 -10.30 -5.27
N GLY A 130 14.19 -9.20 -4.84
CA GLY A 130 14.02 -7.99 -5.62
C GLY A 130 13.87 -6.76 -4.72
N VAL A 131 14.27 -5.60 -5.25
CA VAL A 131 14.09 -4.31 -4.59
C VAL A 131 13.63 -3.30 -5.62
N ASP A 132 12.58 -2.56 -5.30
CA ASP A 132 12.06 -1.51 -6.16
C ASP A 132 11.53 -0.33 -5.31
N ALA A 133 11.34 0.83 -5.94
CA ALA A 133 10.71 1.97 -5.29
C ALA A 133 9.19 1.78 -5.23
N TRP A 134 8.54 2.31 -4.18
CA TRP A 134 7.08 2.40 -4.17
C TRP A 134 6.64 3.41 -5.23
N SER A 135 6.04 2.95 -6.32
CA SER A 135 5.78 3.76 -7.52
C SER A 135 4.44 4.49 -7.46
N ALA A 136 4.17 5.33 -8.47
CA ALA A 136 2.84 5.91 -8.68
C ALA A 136 1.77 4.84 -8.90
N GLU A 137 2.09 3.76 -9.61
CA GLU A 137 1.15 2.65 -9.82
C GLU A 137 0.86 1.88 -8.54
N ASP A 138 1.84 1.72 -7.65
CA ASP A 138 1.62 1.06 -6.36
C ASP A 138 0.68 1.87 -5.45
N ARG A 139 0.71 3.21 -5.56
CA ARG A 139 -0.20 4.11 -4.82
C ARG A 139 -1.62 4.16 -5.38
N LYS A 140 -1.88 3.70 -6.60
CA LYS A 140 -3.25 3.69 -7.13
C LYS A 140 -4.05 2.57 -6.49
N SER A 141 -5.23 2.92 -5.98
CA SER A 141 -6.26 1.94 -5.63
C SER A 141 -6.68 1.11 -6.84
N TRP A 142 -7.45 0.05 -6.57
CA TRP A 142 -8.09 -0.71 -7.64
C TRP A 142 -8.98 0.18 -8.51
N ALA A 143 -9.74 1.11 -7.92
CA ALA A 143 -10.65 1.97 -8.65
C ALA A 143 -9.88 2.87 -9.63
N LEU A 144 -8.80 3.53 -9.19
CA LEU A 144 -7.97 4.33 -10.08
C LEU A 144 -7.30 3.53 -11.18
N LYS A 145 -6.88 2.29 -10.89
CA LYS A 145 -6.26 1.39 -11.89
C LYS A 145 -7.22 0.99 -13.01
N ASN A 146 -8.51 0.80 -12.71
CA ASN A 146 -9.47 0.24 -13.66
C ASN A 146 -10.42 1.29 -14.26
N ILE A 147 -10.71 2.36 -13.53
CA ILE A 147 -11.63 3.43 -13.95
C ILE A 147 -10.84 4.62 -14.50
N GLY A 148 -9.66 4.90 -13.92
CA GLY A 148 -8.88 6.10 -14.24
C GLY A 148 -9.29 7.32 -13.41
N LEU A 149 -8.65 8.45 -13.70
CA LEU A 149 -9.01 9.74 -13.12
C LEU A 149 -10.29 10.28 -13.79
N PRO A 150 -11.14 11.04 -13.08
CA PRO A 150 -12.29 11.70 -13.70
C PRO A 150 -11.87 12.72 -14.77
N ASP A 151 -12.67 12.85 -15.83
CA ASP A 151 -12.43 13.78 -16.96
C ASP A 151 -12.78 15.25 -16.66
N SER A 152 -13.16 15.57 -15.42
CA SER A 152 -13.50 16.94 -15.02
C SER A 152 -12.25 17.78 -14.71
N PRO A 153 -12.29 19.11 -14.91
CA PRO A 153 -11.13 19.98 -14.63
C PRO A 153 -10.62 19.88 -13.19
N THR A 154 -11.55 19.65 -12.26
CA THR A 154 -11.25 19.32 -10.87
C THR A 154 -12.11 18.15 -10.42
N PHE A 155 -11.59 17.35 -9.49
CA PHE A 155 -12.30 16.22 -8.88
C PHE A 155 -11.78 15.94 -7.49
N LYS A 156 -12.48 15.05 -6.77
CA LYS A 156 -12.16 14.68 -5.40
C LYS A 156 -11.41 13.35 -5.37
N LEU A 157 -10.35 13.30 -4.59
CA LEU A 157 -9.62 12.08 -4.28
C LEU A 157 -9.55 11.85 -2.78
N ASP A 158 -9.49 10.58 -2.45
CA ASP A 158 -9.29 10.04 -1.12
C ASP A 158 -7.83 9.60 -1.02
N VAL A 159 -7.08 10.18 -0.08
CA VAL A 159 -5.62 10.03 0.04
C VAL A 159 -5.28 9.48 1.41
N GLU A 160 -4.72 8.27 1.45
CA GLU A 160 -4.23 7.64 2.66
C GLU A 160 -2.73 7.89 2.83
N LEU A 161 -2.31 8.35 4.00
CA LEU A 161 -0.89 8.44 4.37
C LEU A 161 -0.43 7.14 5.01
N TRP A 162 0.87 6.89 5.02
CA TRP A 162 1.42 5.75 5.72
C TRP A 162 1.04 5.75 7.22
N PRO A 163 0.73 4.57 7.79
CA PRO A 163 0.36 4.45 9.19
C PRO A 163 1.59 4.57 10.11
N VAL A 164 2.04 5.81 10.33
CA VAL A 164 3.17 6.10 11.22
C VAL A 164 2.66 6.31 12.64
N GLN A 165 2.92 5.34 13.53
CA GLN A 165 2.59 5.42 14.95
C GLN A 165 1.09 5.72 15.21
N VAL A 166 0.74 5.94 16.48
CA VAL A 166 -0.62 6.31 16.90
C VAL A 166 -0.92 7.79 16.69
N ALA A 167 -2.20 8.18 16.68
CA ALA A 167 -2.71 9.47 16.21
C ALA A 167 -2.05 10.72 16.85
N HIS A 168 -1.66 10.62 18.12
CA HIS A 168 -1.09 11.71 18.91
C HIS A 168 0.43 11.63 19.09
N HIS A 169 1.09 10.64 18.50
CA HIS A 169 2.55 10.52 18.59
C HIS A 169 3.23 11.72 17.88
N PRO A 170 4.33 12.29 18.41
CA PRO A 170 5.00 13.45 17.80
C PRO A 170 5.34 13.26 16.31
N SER A 171 5.81 12.07 15.91
CA SER A 171 6.10 11.75 14.51
C SER A 171 4.84 11.80 13.62
N ARG A 172 3.69 11.38 14.15
CA ARG A 172 2.41 11.40 13.42
C ARG A 172 1.91 12.84 13.27
N VAL A 173 2.04 13.65 14.31
CA VAL A 173 1.74 15.08 14.25
C VAL A 173 2.62 15.76 13.20
N GLN A 174 3.94 15.55 13.25
CA GLN A 174 4.88 16.12 12.29
C GLN A 174 4.58 15.72 10.84
N LEU A 175 4.28 14.44 10.59
CA LEU A 175 3.86 13.95 9.28
C LEU A 175 2.62 14.70 8.77
N SER A 176 1.57 14.76 9.59
CA SER A 176 0.32 15.43 9.21
C SER A 176 0.50 16.92 8.95
N THR A 177 1.25 17.63 9.78
CA THR A 177 1.52 19.07 9.62
C THR A 177 2.34 19.37 8.37
N SER A 178 3.38 18.56 8.12
CA SER A 178 4.24 18.73 6.94
C SER A 178 3.44 18.46 5.67
N PHE A 179 2.64 17.39 5.65
CA PHE A 179 1.77 17.07 4.53
C PHE A 179 0.73 18.16 4.26
N GLU A 180 0.08 18.69 5.30
CA GLU A 180 -0.90 19.78 5.17
C GLU A 180 -0.25 21.08 4.65
N THR A 181 0.98 21.36 5.06
CA THR A 181 1.76 22.50 4.54
C THR A 181 2.12 22.29 3.06
N TRP A 182 2.51 21.07 2.69
CA TRP A 182 2.75 20.71 1.30
C TRP A 182 1.49 20.83 0.44
N LEU A 183 0.34 20.33 0.90
CA LEU A 183 -0.95 20.50 0.21
C LEU A 183 -1.26 21.98 -0.06
N ALA A 184 -1.05 22.84 0.95
CA ALA A 184 -1.28 24.28 0.80
C ALA A 184 -0.33 24.93 -0.22
N ALA A 185 0.94 24.53 -0.24
CA ALA A 185 1.95 25.01 -1.18
C ALA A 185 1.63 24.62 -2.64
N GLU A 186 1.11 23.40 -2.85
CA GLU A 186 0.67 22.92 -4.16
C GLU A 186 -0.74 23.38 -4.56
N HIS A 187 -1.35 24.27 -3.75
CA HIS A 187 -2.73 24.75 -3.92
C HIS A 187 -3.78 23.61 -4.00
N ILE A 188 -3.52 22.51 -3.29
CA ILE A 188 -4.45 21.38 -3.18
C ILE A 188 -5.40 21.65 -2.00
N LYS A 189 -6.70 21.67 -2.29
CA LYS A 189 -7.70 21.99 -1.27
C LYS A 189 -8.07 20.75 -0.47
N ARG A 190 -7.74 20.74 0.82
CA ARG A 190 -8.25 19.76 1.78
C ARG A 190 -9.74 20.01 2.04
N LEU A 191 -10.56 19.00 1.84
CA LEU A 191 -12.00 18.99 2.13
C LEU A 191 -12.31 18.35 3.47
N ASP A 192 -11.62 17.26 3.80
CA ASP A 192 -11.85 16.51 5.04
C ASP A 192 -10.55 15.80 5.51
N ARG A 193 -10.53 15.37 6.77
CA ARG A 193 -9.44 14.61 7.38
C ARG A 193 -9.95 13.62 8.42
N ILE A 194 -9.43 12.41 8.37
CA ILE A 194 -9.58 11.37 9.41
C ILE A 194 -8.20 11.08 9.98
N ASN A 195 -8.06 11.10 11.31
CA ASN A 195 -6.82 10.72 12.01
C ASN A 195 -7.15 9.80 13.20
N LEU A 196 -7.15 8.51 12.92
CA LEU A 196 -7.30 7.42 13.89
C LEU A 196 -5.95 6.72 14.06
N ASP A 197 -5.79 5.93 15.12
CA ASP A 197 -4.53 5.20 15.34
C ASP A 197 -4.18 4.27 14.18
N SER A 198 -5.19 3.64 13.56
CA SER A 198 -5.03 2.74 12.42
C SER A 198 -5.07 3.43 11.06
N LEU A 199 -5.48 4.71 10.97
CA LEU A 199 -5.80 5.35 9.70
C LEU A 199 -5.51 6.86 9.72
N LEU A 200 -4.73 7.35 8.76
CA LEU A 200 -4.62 8.78 8.47
C LEU A 200 -4.97 9.01 7.01
N MET A 201 -6.06 9.73 6.78
CA MET A 201 -6.63 9.90 5.46
C MET A 201 -7.16 11.32 5.27
N TYR A 202 -7.04 11.80 4.06
CA TYR A 202 -7.48 13.11 3.62
C TYR A 202 -8.41 12.98 2.44
N ARG A 203 -9.46 13.80 2.39
CA ARG A 203 -10.18 14.05 1.15
C ARG A 203 -9.74 15.38 0.60
N VAL A 204 -9.34 15.39 -0.66
CA VAL A 204 -8.81 16.57 -1.34
C VAL A 204 -9.53 16.82 -2.66
N GLU A 205 -9.56 18.08 -3.08
CA GLU A 205 -9.98 18.51 -4.42
C GLU A 205 -8.75 18.89 -5.22
N VAL A 206 -8.61 18.31 -6.41
CA VAL A 206 -7.39 18.36 -7.23
C VAL A 206 -7.69 18.53 -8.71
N THR A 207 -6.71 19.05 -9.46
CA THR A 207 -6.60 18.90 -10.92
C THR A 207 -5.91 17.58 -11.30
N PRO A 208 -5.90 17.18 -12.59
CA PRO A 208 -5.11 16.03 -13.06
C PRO A 208 -3.62 16.11 -12.71
N GLU A 209 -3.02 17.29 -12.80
CA GLU A 209 -1.59 17.50 -12.49
C GLU A 209 -1.32 17.33 -11.00
N GLN A 210 -2.19 17.88 -10.15
CA GLN A 210 -2.11 17.72 -8.69
C GLN A 210 -2.33 16.26 -8.27
N ALA A 211 -3.20 15.51 -8.96
CA ALA A 211 -3.33 14.07 -8.75
C ALA A 211 -2.01 13.33 -9.03
N GLN A 212 -1.28 13.73 -10.07
CA GLN A 212 0.04 13.15 -10.36
C GLN A 212 1.09 13.49 -9.30
N LEU A 213 1.01 14.69 -8.68
CA LEU A 213 1.85 15.05 -7.54
C LEU A 213 1.58 14.14 -6.33
N LEU A 214 0.31 13.87 -6.01
CA LEU A 214 -0.08 12.95 -4.94
C LEU A 214 0.41 11.52 -5.19
N LEU A 215 0.32 11.04 -6.43
CA LEU A 215 0.86 9.73 -6.82
C LEU A 215 2.40 9.66 -6.78
N ASN A 216 3.09 10.79 -6.75
CA ASN A 216 4.55 10.85 -6.62
C ASN A 216 5.01 11.24 -5.20
N GLN A 217 4.09 11.27 -4.24
CA GLN A 217 4.36 11.71 -2.87
C GLN A 217 4.75 10.53 -1.95
N ARG A 218 5.93 10.58 -1.35
CA ARG A 218 6.50 9.56 -0.45
C ARG A 218 5.67 9.29 0.81
N ASP A 219 5.03 10.30 1.36
CA ASP A 219 4.19 10.20 2.56
C ASP A 219 2.82 9.53 2.27
N VAL A 220 2.40 9.54 1.00
CA VAL A 220 1.15 8.92 0.54
C VAL A 220 1.36 7.43 0.33
N ARG A 221 0.51 6.64 0.98
CA ARG A 221 0.40 5.18 0.81
C ARG A 221 -0.50 4.83 -0.37
N LEU A 222 -1.69 5.42 -0.39
CA LEU A 222 -2.76 5.08 -1.35
C LEU A 222 -3.51 6.34 -1.79
N VAL A 223 -3.90 6.37 -3.05
CA VAL A 223 -4.81 7.35 -3.64
C VAL A 223 -5.99 6.57 -4.23
N ASP A 224 -7.21 7.01 -3.94
CA ASP A 224 -8.44 6.37 -4.36
C ASP A 224 -9.46 7.39 -4.89
N LEU A 225 -10.41 6.89 -5.68
CA LEU A 225 -11.63 7.61 -6.01
C LEU A 225 -12.54 7.66 -4.79
N ILE A 226 -13.38 8.68 -4.72
CA ILE A 226 -14.44 8.72 -3.71
C ILE A 226 -15.36 7.50 -3.87
N PRO A 227 -15.88 6.93 -2.77
CA PRO A 227 -16.82 5.81 -2.83
C PRO A 227 -18.02 6.14 -3.72
N ALA A 228 -18.23 5.33 -4.76
CA ALA A 228 -19.46 5.37 -5.55
C ALA A 228 -20.49 4.47 -4.87
N THR A 229 -21.49 5.05 -4.22
CA THR A 229 -22.55 4.29 -3.54
C THR A 229 -23.45 3.51 -4.50
N GLY A 230 -23.40 3.79 -5.81
CA GLY A 230 -24.34 3.28 -6.80
C GLY A 230 -25.80 3.71 -6.55
N ILE A 231 -26.02 4.57 -5.55
CA ILE A 231 -27.31 4.99 -5.04
C ILE A 231 -27.31 6.52 -5.06
N SER A 232 -28.17 7.09 -5.90
CA SER A 232 -28.42 8.53 -5.92
C SER A 232 -29.26 8.96 -4.71
N ILE A 233 -29.10 10.21 -4.28
CA ILE A 233 -29.98 10.80 -3.26
C ILE A 233 -31.46 10.70 -3.66
N GLN A 234 -31.77 10.78 -4.96
CA GLN A 234 -33.14 10.64 -5.47
C GLN A 234 -33.71 9.23 -5.23
N GLN A 235 -32.87 8.20 -5.18
CA GLN A 235 -33.27 6.84 -4.83
C GLN A 235 -33.47 6.66 -3.31
N LEU A 236 -32.80 7.47 -2.48
CA LEU A 236 -32.91 7.43 -1.00
C LEU A 236 -34.02 8.35 -0.47
N ASN A 237 -34.21 9.50 -1.10
CA ASN A 237 -35.15 10.54 -0.69
C ASN A 237 -36.47 10.39 -1.44
N ARG A 238 -37.10 9.22 -1.30
CA ARG A 238 -38.47 8.98 -1.77
C ARG A 238 -39.45 9.20 -0.62
N ASP A 239 -40.59 9.81 -0.93
CA ASP A 239 -41.69 9.87 0.02
C ASP A 239 -42.11 8.44 0.37
N ILE A 240 -42.33 8.18 1.67
CA ILE A 240 -42.80 6.89 2.16
C ILE A 240 -44.13 6.48 1.50
N ASN A 241 -44.94 7.45 1.09
CA ASN A 241 -46.20 7.22 0.38
C ASN A 241 -46.01 6.78 -1.08
N GLU A 242 -44.83 7.01 -1.66
CA GLU A 242 -44.47 6.56 -3.01
C GLU A 242 -43.82 5.15 -3.01
N LEU A 243 -43.56 4.59 -1.82
CA LEU A 243 -43.06 3.22 -1.71
C LEU A 243 -44.21 2.24 -1.99
N PRO A 244 -43.99 1.21 -2.82
CA PRO A 244 -45.03 0.22 -3.08
C PRO A 244 -45.40 -0.51 -1.79
N LEU A 245 -46.69 -0.44 -1.41
CA LEU A 245 -47.24 -1.15 -0.25
C LEU A 245 -47.07 -2.67 -0.34
N ASN A 246 -46.93 -3.18 -1.57
CA ASN A 246 -46.75 -4.59 -1.86
C ASN A 246 -45.45 -4.77 -2.64
N ILE A 247 -44.42 -5.27 -1.97
CA ILE A 247 -43.16 -5.66 -2.61
C ILE A 247 -43.32 -7.15 -2.96
N PRO A 248 -43.48 -7.51 -4.24
CA PRO A 248 -43.61 -8.91 -4.61
C PRO A 248 -42.34 -9.67 -4.19
N PRO A 249 -42.47 -10.92 -3.71
CA PRO A 249 -41.31 -11.74 -3.42
C PRO A 249 -40.47 -11.91 -4.69
N PRO A 250 -39.13 -12.01 -4.57
CA PRO A 250 -38.27 -12.24 -5.72
C PRO A 250 -38.74 -13.49 -6.45
N LEU A 251 -38.83 -13.40 -7.78
CA LEU A 251 -39.16 -14.53 -8.64
C LEU A 251 -38.19 -15.68 -8.35
N MET A 252 -38.70 -16.78 -7.79
CA MET A 252 -37.93 -18.01 -7.66
C MET A 252 -37.60 -18.50 -9.06
N THR A 253 -36.37 -18.27 -9.49
CA THR A 253 -35.82 -18.90 -10.69
C THR A 253 -35.86 -20.41 -10.46
N GLN A 254 -36.79 -21.11 -11.10
CA GLN A 254 -36.81 -22.56 -11.11
C GLN A 254 -35.53 -23.03 -11.80
N LEU A 255 -34.59 -23.56 -11.02
CA LEU A 255 -33.47 -24.33 -11.53
C LEU A 255 -34.06 -25.59 -12.17
N ALA A 256 -34.22 -25.55 -13.49
CA ALA A 256 -34.42 -26.76 -14.28
C ALA A 256 -33.13 -27.57 -14.21
N PHE A 257 -33.12 -28.57 -13.32
CA PHE A 257 -32.18 -29.68 -13.40
C PHE A 257 -32.52 -30.46 -14.68
N ALA A 258 -31.67 -30.36 -15.69
CA ALA A 258 -31.60 -31.33 -16.78
C ALA A 258 -30.49 -32.32 -16.42
N PHE A 259 -30.87 -33.60 -16.41
CA PHE A 259 -30.04 -34.79 -16.15
C PHE A 259 -28.88 -34.94 -17.13
#